data_AF-A0A633PXB1-F1
#
_entry.id   AF-A0A633PXB1-F1
#
_cell.length_a   1.000
_cell.length_b   1.000
_cell.length_c   1.000
_cell.angle_alpha   90.00
_cell.angle_beta   90.00
_cell.angle_gamma   90.00
#
_symmetry.space_group_name_H-M   'P 1'
#
loop_
_entity.id
_entity.type
_entity.pdbx_description
1 polymer ?
#
loop_
_entity_poly.entity_id
_entity_poly.type
_entity_poly.pdbx_seq_one_letter_code
_entity_poly.pdbx_strand_id
1 'polypeptide(L)'
;MNNLNVAIDVFPYKEDIWSICDYSGEQIYSKLALPLFSLEKDEIKPLGAESFQQTVDSFRINIRKDLFWSNGDNVKAVDYVRAIKHICYDENNRYNKLLASVAKLGVETEIHNDHSFTIQTSWYDPFITQYLSLLNFSPKHEHDDDVFAGPYVLVKKQDNLYQLIANKYFMLDKNFPAVEKINYLLVEKDPNGEAFFDGKVHVSCNTAVNLKNYRIFTAKKNFVAAEGNLMMMLSPGIKFDKLPNHVKEILTSKINRNTISARYDNILKPVASWMSMYFDGSYYPLRDAIAYKKSSFIIDISYEDFYPNDEILEDISKQLSGFNIEVRKHQDKYGYWLSESHLRFEIRKIPQRNPVQIIRSDLSNISTSHAKFEKIKKLYSMLFTEALSSQQPEIFKVIDFYLRDHCLSLPLFIFPTGFFCHSSILENTLYAPGRKVLIKEAVSEN
;
A
#
# COMPACT_ATOMS: atom_id res chain seq x y z
N MET A 1 21.93 1.09 -21.26
CA MET A 1 20.66 1.85 -21.42
C MET A 1 20.71 3.02 -20.45
N ASN A 2 20.94 4.25 -20.92
CA ASN A 2 21.10 5.39 -20.00
C ASN A 2 19.76 6.03 -19.63
N ASN A 3 18.78 5.97 -20.53
CA ASN A 3 17.46 6.54 -20.36
C ASN A 3 16.40 5.43 -20.32
N LEU A 4 15.49 5.52 -19.36
CA LEU A 4 14.33 4.64 -19.20
C LEU A 4 13.04 5.44 -19.35
N ASN A 5 12.05 4.86 -20.01
CA ASN A 5 10.71 5.42 -20.16
C ASN A 5 9.74 4.42 -19.53
N VAL A 6 8.98 4.86 -18.55
CA VAL A 6 8.00 4.06 -17.81
C VAL A 6 6.63 4.67 -18.05
N ALA A 7 5.68 3.86 -18.52
CA ALA A 7 4.30 4.31 -18.64
C ALA A 7 3.60 4.30 -17.28
N ILE A 8 2.85 5.37 -17.00
CA ILE A 8 1.90 5.44 -15.90
C ILE A 8 0.54 5.85 -16.48
N ASP A 9 -0.54 5.40 -15.83
CA ASP A 9 -1.92 5.67 -16.25
C ASP A 9 -2.47 6.98 -15.64
N VAL A 10 -1.88 7.45 -14.54
CA VAL A 10 -2.23 8.69 -13.86
C VAL A 10 -1.02 9.22 -13.08
N PHE A 11 -0.94 10.54 -12.86
CA PHE A 11 0.03 11.16 -11.95
C PHE A 11 -0.52 11.25 -10.52
N PRO A 12 0.36 11.28 -9.50
CA PRO A 12 -0.07 11.27 -8.12
C PRO A 12 -0.82 12.55 -7.75
N TYR A 13 -1.84 12.41 -6.90
CA TYR A 13 -2.59 13.55 -6.35
C TYR A 13 -1.92 14.15 -5.10
N LYS A 14 -0.85 13.53 -4.59
CA LYS A 14 0.05 14.07 -3.56
C LYS A 14 1.42 14.30 -4.17
N GLU A 15 2.08 15.37 -3.76
CA GLU A 15 3.30 15.84 -4.42
C GLU A 15 4.57 15.76 -3.55
N ASP A 16 4.45 15.26 -2.33
CA ASP A 16 5.54 15.10 -1.38
C ASP A 16 5.66 13.65 -0.88
N ILE A 17 6.90 13.19 -0.63
CA ILE A 17 7.21 11.82 -0.18
C ILE A 17 6.41 11.45 1.08
N TRP A 18 6.26 12.37 2.02
CA TRP A 18 5.70 12.10 3.35
C TRP A 18 4.18 11.93 3.34
N SER A 19 3.51 12.32 2.25
CA SER A 19 2.06 12.22 2.08
C SER A 19 1.59 11.33 0.93
N ILE A 20 2.50 10.88 0.04
CA ILE A 20 2.17 9.91 -1.03
C ILE A 20 1.42 8.74 -0.43
N CYS A 21 0.24 8.46 -0.98
CA CYS A 21 -0.61 7.36 -0.50
C CYS A 21 -1.41 6.71 -1.64
N ASP A 22 -0.95 6.96 -2.87
CA ASP A 22 -1.53 6.45 -4.09
C ASP A 22 -0.47 5.67 -4.87
N TYR A 23 -0.97 4.79 -5.71
CA TYR A 23 -0.14 3.83 -6.41
C TYR A 23 0.88 4.47 -7.36
N SER A 24 0.46 5.47 -8.14
CA SER A 24 1.34 6.16 -9.09
C SER A 24 2.43 6.93 -8.37
N GLY A 25 2.09 7.56 -7.25
CA GLY A 25 3.01 8.23 -6.35
C GLY A 25 4.02 7.26 -5.77
N GLU A 26 3.60 6.08 -5.31
CA GLU A 26 4.53 5.08 -4.80
C GLU A 26 5.55 4.64 -5.86
N GLN A 27 5.14 4.46 -7.12
CA GLN A 27 6.06 4.11 -8.20
C GLN A 27 7.14 5.17 -8.40
N ILE A 28 6.72 6.43 -8.52
CA ILE A 28 7.62 7.56 -8.80
C ILE A 28 8.50 7.85 -7.58
N TYR A 29 7.87 8.07 -6.42
CA TYR A 29 8.53 8.55 -5.21
C TYR A 29 9.32 7.47 -4.48
N SER A 30 9.09 6.17 -4.76
CA SER A 30 10.01 5.11 -4.31
C SER A 30 11.46 5.38 -4.76
N LYS A 31 11.66 6.06 -5.89
CA LYS A 31 12.99 6.39 -6.43
C LYS A 31 13.62 7.64 -5.80
N LEU A 32 12.84 8.42 -5.08
CA LEU A 32 13.31 9.58 -4.31
C LEU A 32 13.52 9.20 -2.83
N ALA A 33 12.96 8.07 -2.42
CA ALA A 33 12.90 7.62 -1.04
C ALA A 33 14.17 6.89 -0.56
N LEU A 34 14.46 7.08 0.73
CA LEU A 34 15.46 6.34 1.49
C LEU A 34 14.93 6.08 2.90
N PRO A 35 14.00 5.12 3.08
CA PRO A 35 13.52 4.74 4.40
C PRO A 35 14.63 4.07 5.24
N LEU A 36 14.41 4.00 6.56
CA LEU A 36 15.36 3.34 7.48
C LEU A 36 15.47 1.85 7.21
N PHE A 37 14.37 1.23 6.82
CA PHE A 37 14.27 -0.20 6.53
C PHE A 37 13.73 -0.42 5.12
N SER A 38 13.95 -1.60 4.58
CA SER A 38 13.36 -2.06 3.32
C SER A 38 12.69 -3.40 3.53
N LEU A 39 11.72 -3.73 2.69
CA LEU A 39 11.11 -5.04 2.61
C LEU A 39 11.70 -5.77 1.40
N GLU A 40 12.45 -6.83 1.65
CA GLU A 40 13.08 -7.67 0.62
C GLU A 40 12.66 -9.14 0.83
N LYS A 41 11.97 -9.74 -0.15
CA LYS A 41 11.54 -11.16 -0.09
C LYS A 41 10.85 -11.50 1.24
N ASP A 42 9.86 -10.70 1.62
CA ASP A 42 9.10 -10.80 2.88
C ASP A 42 9.87 -10.53 4.20
N GLU A 43 11.14 -10.15 4.11
CA GLU A 43 11.97 -9.80 5.28
C GLU A 43 12.19 -8.29 5.38
N ILE A 44 12.04 -7.76 6.59
CA ILE A 44 12.41 -6.37 6.87
C ILE A 44 13.91 -6.33 7.14
N LYS A 45 14.64 -5.56 6.33
CA LYS A 45 16.09 -5.39 6.43
C LYS A 45 16.48 -3.93 6.64
N PRO A 46 17.59 -3.65 7.36
CA PRO A 46 18.14 -2.31 7.44
C PRO A 46 18.49 -1.77 6.04
N LEU A 47 18.14 -0.52 5.77
CA LEU A 47 18.47 0.20 4.54
C LEU A 47 19.22 1.49 4.85
N GLY A 48 18.52 2.51 5.36
CA GLY A 48 19.13 3.71 5.95
C GLY A 48 19.64 3.48 7.38
N ALA A 49 19.06 2.52 8.10
CA ALA A 49 19.58 2.06 9.38
C ALA A 49 20.79 1.13 9.19
N GLU A 50 21.76 1.21 10.10
CA GLU A 50 22.84 0.25 10.25
C GLU A 50 22.49 -0.81 11.31
N SER A 51 21.91 -0.37 12.42
CA SER A 51 21.46 -1.24 13.51
C SER A 51 20.30 -0.61 14.27
N PHE A 52 19.56 -1.42 15.01
CA PHE A 52 18.51 -0.97 15.91
C PHE A 52 18.39 -1.86 17.14
N GLN A 53 17.82 -1.32 18.20
CA GLN A 53 17.44 -2.03 19.40
C GLN A 53 16.08 -1.56 19.86
N GLN A 54 15.22 -2.50 20.26
CA GLN A 54 13.88 -2.21 20.77
C GLN A 54 13.74 -2.70 22.21
N THR A 55 13.16 -1.86 23.06
CA THR A 55 12.62 -2.21 24.37
C THR A 55 11.10 -2.03 24.35
N VAL A 56 10.45 -2.22 25.50
CA VAL A 56 9.01 -2.00 25.64
C VAL A 56 8.62 -0.53 25.38
N ASP A 57 9.50 0.40 25.75
CA ASP A 57 9.25 1.83 25.79
C ASP A 57 10.15 2.66 24.86
N SER A 58 11.06 2.01 24.13
CA SER A 58 11.99 2.72 23.25
C SER A 58 12.40 1.93 22.01
N PHE A 59 12.72 2.67 20.95
CA PHE A 59 13.27 2.14 19.71
C PHE A 59 14.49 2.97 19.30
N ARG A 60 15.69 2.46 19.60
CA ARG A 60 16.96 3.11 19.29
C ARG A 60 17.46 2.68 17.92
N ILE A 61 17.84 3.66 17.09
CA ILE A 61 18.32 3.44 15.74
C ILE A 61 19.70 4.10 15.59
N ASN A 62 20.63 3.37 14.97
CA ASN A 62 21.85 3.95 14.42
C ASN A 62 21.71 3.97 12.90
N ILE A 63 21.82 5.16 12.30
CA ILE A 63 21.77 5.32 10.85
C ILE A 63 23.17 5.17 10.26
N ARG A 64 23.23 4.77 8.99
CA ARG A 64 24.49 4.65 8.28
C ARG A 64 25.16 6.02 8.12
N LYS A 65 26.50 6.02 8.03
CA LYS A 65 27.33 7.23 7.90
C LYS A 65 27.60 7.62 6.44
N ASP A 66 27.29 6.74 5.50
CA ASP A 66 27.54 6.89 4.06
C ASP A 66 26.29 7.38 3.29
N LEU A 67 25.38 8.07 3.99
CA LEU A 67 24.13 8.57 3.43
C LEU A 67 24.25 10.06 3.11
N PHE A 68 23.92 10.41 1.88
CA PHE A 68 24.06 11.77 1.38
C PHE A 68 22.77 12.23 0.70
N TRP A 69 22.45 13.50 0.92
CA TRP A 69 21.47 14.25 0.17
C TRP A 69 21.93 14.47 -1.27
N SER A 70 20.99 14.75 -2.16
CA SER A 70 21.27 15.05 -3.57
C SER A 70 22.09 16.33 -3.81
N ASN A 71 22.20 17.20 -2.81
CA ASN A 71 23.12 18.35 -2.81
C ASN A 71 24.53 18.00 -2.31
N GLY A 72 24.75 16.80 -1.77
CA GLY A 72 26.02 16.30 -1.24
C GLY A 72 26.19 16.41 0.27
N ASP A 73 25.24 17.02 0.99
CA ASP A 73 25.27 17.08 2.45
C ASP A 73 25.02 15.71 3.06
N ASN A 74 25.56 15.46 4.26
CA ASN A 74 25.32 14.22 4.98
C ASN A 74 23.88 14.18 5.51
N VAL A 75 23.22 13.03 5.34
CA VAL A 75 21.96 12.73 6.03
C VAL A 75 22.25 12.44 7.50
N LYS A 76 21.49 13.08 8.39
CA LYS A 76 21.66 12.97 9.85
C LYS A 76 20.42 12.37 10.52
N ALA A 77 20.60 11.93 11.75
CA ALA A 77 19.53 11.39 12.60
C ALA A 77 18.37 12.39 12.77
N VAL A 78 18.67 13.68 12.88
CA VAL A 78 17.68 14.75 12.98
C VAL A 78 16.74 14.79 11.76
N ASP A 79 17.19 14.36 10.59
CA ASP A 79 16.38 14.40 9.36
C ASP A 79 15.29 13.34 9.34
N TYR A 80 15.59 12.15 9.85
CA TYR A 80 14.58 11.11 10.08
C TYR A 80 13.60 11.52 11.19
N VAL A 81 14.11 12.11 12.27
CA VAL A 81 13.26 12.65 13.35
C VAL A 81 12.31 13.72 12.80
N ARG A 82 12.78 14.59 11.90
CA ARG A 82 11.96 15.62 11.25
C ARG A 82 10.82 15.01 10.43
N ALA A 83 11.11 13.97 9.63
CA ALA A 83 10.09 13.24 8.87
C ALA A 83 9.06 12.55 9.78
N ILE A 84 9.52 11.88 10.84
CA ILE A 84 8.63 11.21 11.82
C ILE A 84 7.70 12.23 12.49
N LYS A 85 8.24 13.36 12.96
CA LYS A 85 7.45 14.44 13.55
C LYS A 85 6.44 15.03 12.57
N HIS A 86 6.86 15.26 11.33
CA HIS A 86 5.98 15.76 10.28
C HIS A 86 4.74 14.85 10.10
N ILE A 87 4.93 13.53 10.06
CA ILE A 87 3.83 12.56 9.98
C ILE A 87 3.01 12.50 11.28
N CYS A 88 3.68 12.50 12.45
CA CYS A 88 3.03 12.39 13.77
C CYS A 88 2.14 13.57 14.14
N TYR A 89 2.46 14.77 13.65
CA TYR A 89 1.74 16.01 13.98
C TYR A 89 0.75 16.47 12.91
N ASP A 90 0.81 15.92 11.69
CA ASP A 90 -0.25 16.12 10.70
C ASP A 90 -1.37 15.10 10.91
N GLU A 91 -2.48 15.55 11.53
CA GLU A 91 -3.67 14.71 11.76
C GLU A 91 -4.34 14.23 10.47
N ASN A 92 -4.13 14.95 9.36
CA ASN A 92 -4.66 14.57 8.05
C ASN A 92 -3.73 13.60 7.30
N ASN A 93 -2.51 13.37 7.80
CA ASN A 93 -1.59 12.41 7.21
C ASN A 93 -2.09 10.98 7.48
N ARG A 94 -2.24 10.19 6.41
CA ARG A 94 -2.75 8.82 6.50
C ARG A 94 -1.88 7.89 7.33
N TYR A 95 -0.59 8.16 7.41
CA TYR A 95 0.38 7.37 8.14
C TYR A 95 0.49 7.80 9.60
N ASN A 96 -0.16 8.89 10.02
CA ASN A 96 -0.17 9.37 11.41
C ASN A 96 -0.55 8.26 12.39
N LYS A 97 -1.63 7.53 12.09
CA LYS A 97 -2.14 6.45 12.93
C LYS A 97 -1.18 5.25 13.03
N LEU A 98 -0.25 5.08 12.08
CA LEU A 98 0.74 4.02 12.16
C LEU A 98 1.71 4.21 13.33
N LEU A 99 1.96 5.47 13.69
CA LEU A 99 2.86 5.88 14.77
C LEU A 99 2.13 6.13 16.08
N ALA A 100 0.95 5.51 16.28
CA ALA A 100 0.18 5.69 17.50
C ALA A 100 0.97 5.30 18.77
N SER A 101 1.95 4.40 18.64
CA SER A 101 2.86 4.00 19.72
C SER A 101 3.90 5.05 20.08
N VAL A 102 4.23 6.00 19.19
CA VAL A 102 5.19 7.06 19.45
C VAL A 102 4.62 8.04 20.48
N ALA A 103 5.36 8.27 21.57
CA ALA A 103 4.87 9.06 22.70
C ALA A 103 4.70 10.54 22.32
N LYS A 104 3.46 11.06 22.27
CA LYS A 104 3.15 12.41 21.76
C LYS A 104 3.32 13.58 22.75
N LEU A 105 4.26 13.49 23.70
CA LEU A 105 4.38 14.42 24.85
C LEU A 105 5.67 15.27 24.83
N GLY A 106 6.23 15.56 23.65
CA GLY A 106 7.40 16.44 23.51
C GLY A 106 8.77 15.78 23.77
N VAL A 107 8.81 14.52 24.21
CA VAL A 107 10.02 13.69 24.39
C VAL A 107 10.04 12.50 23.42
N GLU A 108 9.29 12.61 22.33
CA GLU A 108 8.97 11.51 21.40
C GLU A 108 10.21 10.95 20.70
N THR A 109 11.22 11.79 20.55
CA THR A 109 12.48 11.47 19.90
C THR A 109 13.63 12.13 20.63
N GLU A 110 14.67 11.38 20.95
CA GLU A 110 15.92 11.86 21.53
C GLU A 110 17.05 11.68 20.52
N ILE A 111 17.74 12.77 20.16
CA ILE A 111 18.89 12.73 19.26
C ILE A 111 20.15 12.63 20.11
N HIS A 112 20.90 11.54 19.96
CA HIS A 112 22.13 11.30 20.71
C HIS A 112 23.34 11.93 20.02
N ASN A 113 23.35 11.89 18.68
CA ASN A 113 24.36 12.48 17.80
C ASN A 113 23.87 12.47 16.34
N ASP A 114 24.72 12.90 15.41
CA ASP A 114 24.44 12.95 13.97
C ASP A 114 23.97 11.62 13.36
N HIS A 115 24.24 10.48 13.99
CA HIS A 115 23.93 9.15 13.45
C HIS A 115 23.09 8.25 14.37
N SER A 116 22.59 8.77 15.50
CA SER A 116 21.86 7.95 16.46
C SER A 116 20.73 8.73 17.10
N PHE A 117 19.55 8.11 17.14
CA PHE A 117 18.39 8.65 17.83
C PHE A 117 17.55 7.53 18.44
N THR A 118 16.74 7.87 19.43
CA THR A 118 15.74 6.99 20.03
C THR A 118 14.36 7.56 19.76
N ILE A 119 13.42 6.70 19.36
CA ILE A 119 11.99 6.97 19.37
C ILE A 119 11.44 6.43 20.69
N GLN A 120 10.82 7.28 21.49
CA GLN A 120 10.15 6.86 22.73
C GLN A 120 8.75 6.34 22.38
N THR A 121 8.40 5.15 22.88
CA THR A 121 7.11 4.51 22.65
C THR A 121 6.31 4.37 23.93
N SER A 122 5.00 4.58 23.85
CA SER A 122 4.07 4.40 24.98
C SER A 122 3.80 2.92 25.31
N TRP A 123 4.13 2.01 24.38
CA TRP A 123 4.04 0.56 24.53
C TRP A 123 4.94 -0.14 23.51
N TYR A 124 5.14 -1.45 23.67
CA TYR A 124 5.94 -2.26 22.76
C TYR A 124 5.26 -2.37 21.40
N ASP A 125 5.90 -1.89 20.33
CA ASP A 125 5.38 -1.97 18.97
C ASP A 125 6.18 -2.94 18.08
N PRO A 126 5.78 -4.22 17.98
CA PRO A 126 6.52 -5.23 17.22
C PRO A 126 6.54 -4.96 15.71
N PHE A 127 5.79 -3.97 15.23
CA PHE A 127 5.61 -3.67 13.81
C PHE A 127 6.29 -2.36 13.40
N ILE A 128 6.99 -1.68 14.32
CA ILE A 128 7.56 -0.35 14.06
C ILE A 128 8.56 -0.35 12.89
N THR A 129 9.38 -1.39 12.74
CA THR A 129 10.31 -1.54 11.60
C THR A 129 9.58 -1.68 10.27
N GLN A 130 8.40 -2.30 10.26
CA GLN A 130 7.56 -2.40 9.08
C GLN A 130 7.00 -1.03 8.69
N TYR A 131 6.58 -0.19 9.65
CA TYR A 131 6.12 1.16 9.34
C TYR A 131 7.26 2.02 8.79
N LEU A 132 8.42 1.98 9.46
CA LEU A 132 9.62 2.71 9.07
C LEU A 132 10.29 2.19 7.78
N SER A 133 9.72 1.16 7.15
CA SER A 133 10.09 0.70 5.81
C SER A 133 9.30 1.37 4.67
N LEU A 134 8.19 2.05 5.00
CA LEU A 134 7.40 2.77 4.00
C LEU A 134 8.17 4.01 3.52
N LEU A 135 8.02 4.33 2.23
CA LEU A 135 8.72 5.45 1.60
C LEU A 135 8.47 6.79 2.34
N ASN A 136 7.30 6.94 2.96
CA ASN A 136 6.90 8.14 3.70
C ASN A 136 7.83 8.43 4.89
N PHE A 137 8.54 7.43 5.40
CA PHE A 137 9.50 7.56 6.50
C PHE A 137 10.93 7.82 6.03
N SER A 138 11.10 8.24 4.78
CA SER A 138 12.36 8.78 4.28
C SER A 138 12.72 10.08 5.00
N PRO A 139 14.02 10.41 5.15
CA PRO A 139 14.45 11.61 5.87
C PRO A 139 13.88 12.86 5.21
N LYS A 140 13.62 13.90 6.01
CA LYS A 140 13.17 15.22 5.54
C LYS A 140 14.28 16.23 5.72
N HIS A 141 14.71 16.89 4.65
CA HIS A 141 15.73 17.93 4.70
C HIS A 141 15.22 19.18 5.47
N GLU A 142 16.13 19.98 6.02
CA GLU A 142 15.75 21.07 6.94
C GLU A 142 15.07 22.27 6.25
N HIS A 143 15.52 22.57 5.04
CA HIS A 143 15.19 23.83 4.36
C HIS A 143 14.63 23.67 2.95
N ASP A 144 14.66 22.46 2.39
CA ASP A 144 14.36 22.24 0.97
C ASP A 144 13.75 20.86 0.75
N ASP A 145 12.48 20.84 0.36
CA ASP A 145 11.71 19.61 0.15
C ASP A 145 12.03 18.92 -1.18
N ASP A 146 12.76 19.59 -2.07
CA ASP A 146 13.24 19.04 -3.34
C ASP A 146 14.64 18.42 -3.24
N VAL A 147 15.24 18.43 -2.03
CA VAL A 147 16.50 17.72 -1.75
C VAL A 147 16.20 16.30 -1.25
N PHE A 148 16.42 15.33 -2.13
CA PHE A 148 16.16 13.91 -1.86
C PHE A 148 17.42 13.13 -1.45
N ALA A 149 17.26 12.15 -0.56
CA ALA A 149 18.32 11.21 -0.17
C ALA A 149 18.29 9.89 -0.96
N GLY A 150 17.24 9.68 -1.77
CA GLY A 150 17.08 8.49 -2.58
C GLY A 150 18.03 8.37 -3.77
N PRO A 151 17.91 7.27 -4.54
CA PRO A 151 18.77 6.96 -5.68
C PRO A 151 18.59 7.90 -6.88
N TYR A 152 17.48 8.62 -6.96
CA TYR A 152 17.17 9.58 -8.02
C TYR A 152 16.64 10.91 -7.45
N VAL A 153 16.68 11.94 -8.28
CA VAL A 153 16.21 13.30 -8.00
C VAL A 153 15.15 13.66 -9.03
N LEU A 154 14.01 14.18 -8.60
CA LEU A 154 12.98 14.71 -9.48
C LEU A 154 13.41 16.09 -10.01
N VAL A 155 13.57 16.23 -11.32
CA VAL A 155 14.07 17.47 -11.95
C VAL A 155 13.06 18.16 -12.85
N LYS A 156 11.94 17.48 -13.18
CA LYS A 156 10.90 18.04 -14.03
C LYS A 156 9.55 17.43 -13.70
N LYS A 157 8.53 18.28 -13.57
CA LYS A 157 7.11 17.93 -13.54
C LYS A 157 6.39 18.68 -14.66
N GLN A 158 5.66 17.97 -15.50
CA GLN A 158 4.82 18.49 -16.58
C GLN A 158 3.57 17.62 -16.70
N ASP A 159 2.53 18.14 -17.36
CA ASP A 159 1.23 17.48 -17.52
C ASP A 159 1.30 16.03 -18.01
N ASN A 160 2.32 15.68 -18.82
CA ASN A 160 2.50 14.35 -19.40
C ASN A 160 3.86 13.70 -19.06
N LEU A 161 4.68 14.30 -18.20
CA LEU A 161 6.06 13.85 -17.93
C LEU A 161 6.53 14.21 -16.52
N TYR A 162 6.95 13.21 -15.76
CA TYR A 162 7.83 13.39 -14.60
C TYR A 162 9.21 12.83 -14.94
N GLN A 163 10.27 13.62 -14.71
CA GLN A 163 11.64 13.24 -15.07
C GLN A 163 12.54 13.20 -13.86
N LEU A 164 13.25 12.08 -13.72
CA LEU A 164 14.19 11.83 -12.65
C LEU A 164 15.59 11.61 -13.23
N ILE A 165 16.61 12.08 -12.52
CA ILE A 165 18.02 11.82 -12.81
C ILE A 165 18.68 11.11 -11.63
N ALA A 166 19.68 10.27 -11.90
CA ALA A 166 20.40 9.56 -10.86
C ALA A 166 21.05 10.55 -9.87
N ASN A 167 20.87 10.29 -8.58
CA ASN A 167 21.57 11.02 -7.53
C ASN A 167 23.04 10.58 -7.53
N LYS A 168 23.94 11.50 -7.91
CA LYS A 168 25.38 11.24 -7.97
C LYS A 168 26.01 10.95 -6.60
N TYR A 169 25.37 11.35 -5.50
CA TYR A 169 25.83 11.13 -4.13
C TYR A 169 25.26 9.84 -3.51
N PHE A 170 24.39 9.12 -4.21
CA PHE A 170 23.80 7.89 -3.68
C PHE A 170 24.80 6.72 -3.70
N MET A 171 25.14 6.21 -2.52
CA MET A 171 26.25 5.26 -2.35
C MET A 171 25.85 3.78 -2.30
N LEU A 172 24.61 3.44 -1.94
CA LEU A 172 24.22 2.05 -1.62
C LEU A 172 24.34 1.09 -2.81
N ASP A 173 24.07 1.56 -4.03
CA ASP A 173 24.15 0.78 -5.27
C ASP A 173 25.22 1.33 -6.25
N LYS A 174 26.23 2.06 -5.75
CA LYS A 174 27.18 2.80 -6.62
C LYS A 174 27.98 1.93 -7.60
N ASN A 175 28.14 0.65 -7.29
CA ASN A 175 28.96 -0.29 -8.06
C ASN A 175 28.16 -1.08 -9.11
N PHE A 176 26.84 -0.88 -9.18
CA PHE A 176 25.99 -1.61 -10.11
C PHE A 176 25.63 -0.76 -11.33
N PRO A 177 25.60 -1.36 -12.53
CA PRO A 177 25.15 -0.67 -13.72
C PRO A 177 23.67 -0.29 -13.56
N ALA A 178 23.38 0.99 -13.69
CA ALA A 178 22.08 1.56 -13.42
C ALA A 178 21.67 2.56 -14.48
N VAL A 179 20.36 2.75 -14.62
CA VAL A 179 19.78 3.80 -15.45
C VAL A 179 20.15 5.18 -14.89
N GLU A 180 20.61 6.09 -15.75
CA GLU A 180 20.97 7.46 -15.36
C GLU A 180 19.76 8.40 -15.31
N LYS A 181 18.74 8.13 -16.12
CA LYS A 181 17.55 8.98 -16.27
C LYS A 181 16.28 8.16 -16.44
N ILE A 182 15.23 8.52 -15.71
CA ILE A 182 13.91 7.89 -15.80
C ILE A 182 12.89 8.94 -16.19
N ASN A 183 12.10 8.66 -17.23
CA ASN A 183 10.93 9.43 -17.61
C ASN A 183 9.69 8.61 -17.27
N TYR A 184 8.83 9.12 -16.40
CA TYR A 184 7.48 8.62 -16.24
C TYR A 184 6.58 9.38 -17.20
N LEU A 185 6.02 8.67 -18.17
CA LEU A 185 5.18 9.22 -19.23
C LEU A 185 3.73 8.86 -18.95
N LEU A 186 2.85 9.86 -19.03
CA LEU A 186 1.41 9.61 -18.96
C LEU A 186 0.97 8.90 -20.24
N VAL A 187 0.48 7.68 -20.10
CA VAL A 187 -0.10 6.87 -21.18
C VAL A 187 -1.47 6.42 -20.71
N GLU A 188 -2.48 7.25 -21.02
CA GLU A 188 -3.85 6.95 -20.66
C GLU A 188 -4.36 5.72 -21.44
N LYS A 189 -4.97 4.77 -20.73
CA LYS A 189 -5.72 3.65 -21.32
C LYS A 189 -4.92 2.81 -22.34
N ASP A 190 -3.84 2.18 -21.87
CA ASP A 190 -2.98 1.26 -22.66
C ASP A 190 -3.08 -0.21 -22.19
N PRO A 191 -4.28 -0.84 -22.26
CA PRO A 191 -4.52 -2.08 -21.54
C PRO A 191 -3.86 -3.33 -22.15
N ASN A 192 -3.33 -3.26 -23.37
CA ASN A 192 -2.54 -4.34 -23.97
C ASN A 192 -1.05 -3.99 -24.10
N GLY A 193 -0.60 -2.85 -23.54
CA GLY A 193 0.79 -2.43 -23.56
C GLY A 193 1.29 -2.02 -24.95
N GLU A 194 0.42 -1.48 -25.79
CA GLU A 194 0.74 -1.03 -27.15
C GLU A 194 1.91 -0.04 -27.14
N ALA A 195 1.97 0.87 -26.16
CA ALA A 195 3.09 1.81 -26.04
C ALA A 195 4.45 1.12 -25.85
N PHE A 196 4.48 -0.05 -25.21
CA PHE A 196 5.69 -0.85 -25.06
C PHE A 196 6.07 -1.53 -26.39
N PHE A 197 5.11 -2.16 -27.07
CA PHE A 197 5.38 -2.86 -28.33
C PHE A 197 5.75 -1.92 -29.49
N ASP A 198 5.25 -0.68 -29.44
CA ASP A 198 5.63 0.41 -30.35
C ASP A 198 7.01 1.01 -30.04
N GLY A 199 7.63 0.65 -28.92
CA GLY A 199 8.92 1.18 -28.48
C GLY A 199 8.86 2.61 -27.91
N LYS A 200 7.67 3.12 -27.56
CA LYS A 200 7.50 4.44 -26.91
C LYS A 200 7.98 4.41 -25.46
N VAL A 201 7.72 3.29 -24.77
CA VAL A 201 8.16 3.02 -23.40
C VAL A 201 8.95 1.73 -23.30
N HIS A 202 9.80 1.67 -22.28
CA HIS A 202 10.58 0.48 -21.94
C HIS A 202 9.89 -0.37 -20.86
N VAL A 203 8.95 0.22 -20.13
CA VAL A 203 8.11 -0.46 -19.14
C VAL A 203 6.68 0.03 -19.32
N SER A 204 5.72 -0.90 -19.49
CA SER A 204 4.30 -0.56 -19.54
C SER A 204 3.75 -0.24 -18.15
N CYS A 205 2.57 0.38 -18.09
CA CYS A 205 1.82 0.52 -16.84
C CYS A 205 1.43 -0.88 -16.32
N ASN A 206 1.47 -1.07 -15.01
CA ASN A 206 1.24 -2.34 -14.33
C ASN A 206 -0.14 -2.47 -13.66
N THR A 207 -0.93 -1.40 -13.68
CA THR A 207 -2.33 -1.36 -13.22
C THR A 207 -3.34 -1.29 -14.36
N ALA A 208 -2.93 -0.85 -15.55
CA ALA A 208 -3.83 -0.72 -16.70
C ALA A 208 -4.11 -2.03 -17.45
N VAL A 209 -3.54 -3.18 -17.04
CA VAL A 209 -3.57 -4.43 -17.81
C VAL A 209 -4.98 -4.99 -17.99
N ASN A 210 -5.32 -5.37 -19.23
CA ASN A 210 -6.54 -6.10 -19.53
C ASN A 210 -6.54 -7.48 -18.86
N LEU A 211 -7.35 -7.63 -17.80
CA LEU A 211 -7.46 -8.86 -17.04
C LEU A 211 -7.92 -10.06 -17.88
N LYS A 212 -8.75 -9.85 -18.92
CA LYS A 212 -9.19 -10.92 -19.83
C LYS A 212 -8.04 -11.49 -20.68
N ASN A 213 -7.00 -10.68 -20.93
CA ASN A 213 -5.82 -11.10 -21.67
C ASN A 213 -4.64 -11.46 -20.74
N TYR A 214 -4.80 -11.35 -19.41
CA TYR A 214 -3.71 -11.50 -18.46
C TYR A 214 -2.97 -12.84 -18.61
N ARG A 215 -3.70 -13.94 -18.80
CA ARG A 215 -3.10 -15.27 -19.05
C ARG A 215 -2.22 -15.29 -20.30
N ILE A 216 -2.69 -14.67 -21.38
CA ILE A 216 -1.93 -14.54 -22.63
C ILE A 216 -0.67 -13.71 -22.39
N PHE A 217 -0.77 -12.63 -21.61
CA PHE A 217 0.38 -11.79 -21.29
C PHE A 217 1.41 -12.52 -20.44
N THR A 218 1.00 -13.28 -19.42
CA THR A 218 1.93 -14.07 -18.59
C THR A 218 2.73 -15.11 -19.36
N ALA A 219 2.26 -15.54 -20.54
CA ALA A 219 3.00 -16.45 -21.42
C ALA A 219 4.09 -15.74 -22.23
N LYS A 220 4.12 -14.40 -22.29
CA LYS A 220 5.13 -13.63 -23.02
C LYS A 220 6.38 -13.46 -22.17
N LYS A 221 7.57 -13.68 -22.77
CA LYS A 221 8.88 -13.59 -22.09
C LYS A 221 9.19 -12.22 -21.48
N ASN A 222 8.62 -11.16 -22.03
CA ASN A 222 8.83 -9.78 -21.60
C ASN A 222 7.77 -9.30 -20.60
N PHE A 223 6.81 -10.15 -20.21
CA PHE A 223 5.82 -9.80 -19.21
C PHE A 223 6.30 -10.24 -17.83
N VAL A 224 6.25 -9.30 -16.88
CA VAL A 224 6.57 -9.52 -15.48
C VAL A 224 5.27 -9.42 -14.70
N ALA A 225 4.82 -10.54 -14.13
CA ALA A 225 3.79 -10.50 -13.10
C ALA A 225 4.39 -9.82 -11.87
N ALA A 226 3.76 -8.74 -11.40
CA ALA A 226 4.26 -8.02 -10.25
C ALA A 226 3.79 -8.72 -8.97
N GLU A 227 4.65 -8.78 -7.95
CA GLU A 227 4.32 -9.25 -6.59
C GLU A 227 3.47 -8.21 -5.81
N GLY A 228 2.85 -7.28 -6.54
CA GLY A 228 1.98 -6.25 -6.01
C GLY A 228 0.69 -6.87 -5.51
N ASN A 229 0.56 -6.96 -4.20
CA ASN A 229 -0.65 -7.42 -3.55
C ASN A 229 -1.64 -6.23 -3.48
N LEU A 230 -2.40 -6.00 -4.55
CA LEU A 230 -3.51 -5.05 -4.53
C LEU A 230 -4.80 -5.81 -4.16
N MET A 231 -5.60 -5.25 -3.25
CA MET A 231 -6.88 -5.81 -2.81
C MET A 231 -8.03 -4.93 -3.28
N MET A 232 -8.97 -5.52 -3.99
CA MET A 232 -10.28 -4.92 -4.25
C MET A 232 -11.20 -5.24 -3.08
N MET A 233 -11.83 -4.23 -2.49
CA MET A 233 -12.71 -4.40 -1.33
C MET A 233 -13.85 -3.38 -1.30
N LEU A 234 -14.91 -3.73 -0.57
CA LEU A 234 -15.91 -2.77 -0.12
C LEU A 234 -15.59 -2.34 1.32
N SER A 235 -15.45 -1.03 1.50
CA SER A 235 -15.15 -0.38 2.78
C SER A 235 -16.29 0.51 3.25
N PRO A 236 -16.46 0.72 4.56
CA PRO A 236 -17.45 1.66 5.10
C PRO A 236 -17.31 3.07 4.51
N GLY A 237 -18.42 3.63 4.02
CA GLY A 237 -18.55 5.05 3.66
C GLY A 237 -19.15 5.90 4.78
N ILE A 238 -19.37 7.19 4.52
CA ILE A 238 -19.91 8.14 5.52
C ILE A 238 -21.30 7.71 6.04
N LYS A 239 -22.10 7.07 5.19
CA LYS A 239 -23.45 6.60 5.53
C LYS A 239 -23.49 5.15 6.03
N PHE A 240 -22.35 4.52 6.31
CA PHE A 240 -22.29 3.09 6.67
C PHE A 240 -23.22 2.70 7.84
N ASP A 241 -23.34 3.57 8.85
CA ASP A 241 -24.22 3.33 10.01
C ASP A 241 -25.71 3.27 9.66
N LYS A 242 -26.10 3.75 8.47
CA LYS A 242 -27.47 3.67 7.96
C LYS A 242 -27.80 2.30 7.34
N LEU A 243 -26.79 1.43 7.14
CA LEU A 243 -27.02 0.08 6.62
C LEU A 243 -27.71 -0.80 7.68
N PRO A 244 -28.89 -1.37 7.37
CA PRO A 244 -29.54 -2.33 8.26
C PRO A 244 -28.71 -3.60 8.47
N ASN A 245 -28.82 -4.22 9.65
CA ASN A 245 -28.08 -5.46 9.96
C ASN A 245 -28.32 -6.60 8.95
N HIS A 246 -29.56 -6.77 8.49
CA HIS A 246 -29.86 -7.79 7.48
C HIS A 246 -29.15 -7.54 6.13
N VAL A 247 -28.95 -6.26 5.76
CA VAL A 247 -28.18 -5.89 4.56
C VAL A 247 -26.71 -6.21 4.76
N LYS A 248 -26.16 -5.89 5.94
CA LYS A 248 -24.77 -6.23 6.32
C LYS A 248 -24.51 -7.74 6.25
N GLU A 249 -25.44 -8.55 6.77
CA GLU A 249 -25.37 -10.02 6.70
C GLU A 249 -25.36 -10.55 5.25
N ILE A 250 -26.21 -9.98 4.38
CA ILE A 250 -26.28 -10.35 2.96
C ILE A 250 -24.97 -9.96 2.24
N LEU A 251 -24.47 -8.74 2.44
CA LEU A 251 -23.22 -8.27 1.84
C LEU A 251 -22.04 -9.20 2.19
N THR A 252 -21.95 -9.61 3.46
CA THR A 252 -20.83 -10.43 3.92
C THR A 252 -20.91 -11.88 3.40
N SER A 253 -22.11 -12.46 3.26
CA SER A 253 -22.28 -13.91 3.00
C SER A 253 -22.79 -14.28 1.60
N LYS A 254 -23.41 -13.36 0.85
CA LYS A 254 -24.11 -13.68 -0.42
C LYS A 254 -23.41 -13.19 -1.67
N ILE A 255 -22.37 -12.36 -1.55
CA ILE A 255 -21.53 -12.00 -2.71
C ILE A 255 -20.70 -13.22 -3.13
N ASN A 256 -21.12 -13.86 -4.22
CA ASN A 256 -20.44 -14.97 -4.86
C ASN A 256 -19.26 -14.44 -5.69
N ARG A 257 -18.10 -14.38 -5.03
CA ARG A 257 -16.83 -13.96 -5.61
C ARG A 257 -16.36 -14.90 -6.72
N ASN A 258 -16.63 -16.21 -6.63
CA ASN A 258 -16.21 -17.18 -7.66
C ASN A 258 -16.91 -16.91 -8.99
N THR A 259 -18.21 -16.60 -8.97
CA THR A 259 -18.96 -16.25 -10.19
C THR A 259 -18.41 -14.98 -10.86
N ILE A 260 -18.06 -13.96 -10.08
CA ILE A 260 -17.46 -12.73 -10.62
C ILE A 260 -16.06 -13.02 -11.18
N SER A 261 -15.25 -13.78 -10.44
CA SER A 261 -13.89 -14.18 -10.84
C SER A 261 -13.87 -14.97 -12.15
N ALA A 262 -14.87 -15.83 -12.39
CA ALA A 262 -15.00 -16.61 -13.62
C ALA A 262 -15.12 -15.75 -14.90
N ARG A 263 -15.65 -14.52 -14.81
CA ARG A 263 -15.68 -13.54 -15.92
C ARG A 263 -14.28 -13.15 -16.43
N TYR A 264 -13.27 -13.29 -15.57
CA TYR A 264 -11.88 -12.92 -15.83
C TYR A 264 -10.98 -14.17 -15.85
N ASP A 265 -11.50 -15.31 -16.32
CA ASP A 265 -10.77 -16.58 -16.33
C ASP A 265 -10.13 -16.93 -14.97
N ASN A 266 -10.82 -16.62 -13.88
CA ASN A 266 -10.36 -16.83 -12.51
C ASN A 266 -9.02 -16.15 -12.15
N ILE A 267 -8.64 -15.09 -12.88
CA ILE A 267 -7.42 -14.30 -12.62
C ILE A 267 -7.56 -13.45 -11.36
N LEU A 268 -8.76 -12.92 -11.09
CA LEU A 268 -9.09 -12.25 -9.83
C LEU A 268 -9.23 -13.28 -8.71
N LYS A 269 -8.24 -13.42 -7.82
CA LYS A 269 -8.29 -14.42 -6.74
C LYS A 269 -9.30 -14.00 -5.66
N PRO A 270 -10.39 -14.75 -5.43
CA PRO A 270 -11.37 -14.46 -4.39
C PRO A 270 -10.75 -14.45 -2.99
N VAL A 271 -11.16 -13.48 -2.16
CA VAL A 271 -10.69 -13.35 -0.78
C VAL A 271 -11.87 -13.26 0.17
N ALA A 272 -11.92 -14.18 1.14
CA ALA A 272 -12.97 -14.24 2.16
C ALA A 272 -12.57 -13.56 3.47
N SER A 273 -11.27 -13.42 3.74
CA SER A 273 -10.70 -12.94 5.00
C SER A 273 -9.30 -12.40 4.75
N TRP A 274 -8.87 -11.41 5.55
CA TRP A 274 -7.47 -10.98 5.53
C TRP A 274 -6.55 -12.14 5.86
N MET A 275 -6.95 -13.01 6.79
CA MET A 275 -6.13 -14.16 7.17
C MET A 275 -5.96 -15.15 6.02
N SER A 276 -6.80 -15.16 4.98
CA SER A 276 -6.53 -16.02 3.81
C SER A 276 -5.25 -15.65 3.03
N MET A 277 -4.66 -14.50 3.35
CA MET A 277 -3.38 -14.02 2.80
C MET A 277 -2.23 -14.06 3.80
N TYR A 278 -2.50 -14.30 5.09
CA TYR A 278 -1.50 -14.23 6.16
C TYR A 278 -1.55 -15.50 7.00
N PHE A 279 -0.53 -15.75 7.83
CA PHE A 279 -0.58 -16.73 8.91
C PHE A 279 -1.29 -18.06 8.58
N ASP A 280 -0.75 -18.83 7.64
CA ASP A 280 -1.26 -20.15 7.16
C ASP A 280 -2.59 -20.16 6.39
N GLY A 281 -3.30 -19.02 6.28
CA GLY A 281 -4.56 -18.94 5.54
C GLY A 281 -5.80 -19.29 6.36
N SER A 282 -5.67 -19.77 7.60
CA SER A 282 -6.82 -20.17 8.41
C SER A 282 -7.53 -18.99 9.07
N TYR A 283 -8.86 -19.05 9.09
CA TYR A 283 -9.73 -18.02 9.64
C TYR A 283 -10.98 -18.63 10.26
N TYR A 284 -11.63 -17.89 11.16
CA TYR A 284 -12.94 -18.26 11.69
C TYR A 284 -14.04 -18.03 10.64
N PRO A 285 -14.78 -19.06 10.21
CA PRO A 285 -15.88 -18.89 9.27
C PRO A 285 -17.03 -18.13 9.93
N LEU A 286 -17.79 -17.40 9.11
CA LEU A 286 -19.04 -16.79 9.56
C LEU A 286 -20.16 -17.83 9.55
N ARG A 287 -21.24 -17.55 10.29
CA ARG A 287 -22.42 -18.41 10.28
C ARG A 287 -23.18 -18.22 8.95
N ASP A 288 -23.57 -19.33 8.33
CA ASP A 288 -24.33 -19.32 7.06
C ASP A 288 -25.82 -19.00 7.21
N ALA A 289 -26.35 -19.04 8.44
CA ALA A 289 -27.77 -18.91 8.71
C ALA A 289 -28.20 -17.44 8.80
N ILE A 290 -28.97 -16.98 7.81
CA ILE A 290 -29.62 -15.66 7.80
C ILE A 290 -31.12 -15.83 8.02
N ALA A 291 -31.66 -15.07 8.96
CA ALA A 291 -33.10 -14.83 9.05
C ALA A 291 -33.49 -13.80 7.97
N TYR A 292 -33.84 -14.27 6.78
CA TYR A 292 -34.16 -13.39 5.66
C TYR A 292 -35.41 -12.56 5.95
N LYS A 293 -35.24 -11.22 5.95
CA LYS A 293 -36.35 -10.26 5.89
C LYS A 293 -36.44 -9.71 4.47
N LYS A 294 -37.62 -9.82 3.85
CA LYS A 294 -37.96 -9.18 2.56
C LYS A 294 -38.17 -7.67 2.76
N SER A 295 -37.14 -6.92 3.12
CA SER A 295 -37.16 -5.45 3.05
C SER A 295 -36.37 -4.98 1.84
N SER A 296 -36.97 -4.09 1.05
CA SER A 296 -36.26 -3.39 -0.01
C SER A 296 -35.30 -2.38 0.60
N PHE A 297 -34.09 -2.27 0.04
CA PHE A 297 -33.10 -1.28 0.46
C PHE A 297 -32.26 -0.82 -0.73
N ILE A 298 -31.88 0.45 -0.77
CA ILE A 298 -30.98 1.02 -1.78
C ILE A 298 -29.63 1.29 -1.13
N ILE A 299 -28.59 0.61 -1.61
CA ILE A 299 -27.20 0.85 -1.19
C ILE A 299 -26.58 1.84 -2.16
N ASP A 300 -25.92 2.85 -1.61
CA ASP A 300 -25.08 3.79 -2.36
C ASP A 300 -23.63 3.29 -2.28
N ILE A 301 -23.01 3.00 -3.42
CA ILE A 301 -21.61 2.57 -3.51
C ILE A 301 -20.81 3.56 -4.36
N SER A 302 -19.78 4.15 -3.79
CA SER A 302 -18.86 5.02 -4.55
C SER A 302 -17.64 4.25 -5.06
N TYR A 303 -17.07 4.65 -6.19
CA TYR A 303 -15.89 4.02 -6.78
C TYR A 303 -15.13 4.97 -7.70
N GLU A 304 -13.81 4.74 -7.86
CA GLU A 304 -13.01 5.45 -8.86
C GLU A 304 -13.12 4.77 -10.23
N ASP A 305 -13.04 5.56 -11.31
CA ASP A 305 -13.05 5.09 -12.71
C ASP A 305 -11.75 4.37 -13.09
N PHE A 306 -11.60 3.19 -12.52
CA PHE A 306 -10.46 2.31 -12.69
C PHE A 306 -10.97 0.94 -13.13
N TYR A 307 -10.40 0.39 -14.18
CA TYR A 307 -10.80 -0.93 -14.67
C TYR A 307 -10.30 -2.04 -13.71
N PRO A 308 -11.14 -3.01 -13.29
CA PRO A 308 -12.52 -3.30 -13.73
C PRO A 308 -13.62 -2.92 -12.71
N ASN A 309 -13.45 -1.86 -11.91
CA ASN A 309 -14.33 -1.52 -10.78
C ASN A 309 -15.82 -1.51 -11.16
N ASP A 310 -16.18 -0.83 -12.26
CA ASP A 310 -17.58 -0.75 -12.69
C ASP A 310 -18.17 -2.12 -13.09
N GLU A 311 -17.41 -2.93 -13.83
CA GLU A 311 -17.82 -4.28 -14.23
C GLU A 311 -18.07 -5.19 -13.01
N ILE A 312 -17.23 -5.10 -11.98
CA ILE A 312 -17.40 -5.86 -10.74
C ILE A 312 -18.63 -5.38 -9.98
N LEU A 313 -18.86 -4.07 -9.90
CA LEU A 313 -20.03 -3.50 -9.22
C LEU A 313 -21.34 -3.86 -9.91
N GLU A 314 -21.35 -3.98 -11.25
CA GLU A 314 -22.51 -4.51 -11.98
C GLU A 314 -22.83 -5.94 -11.57
N ASP A 315 -21.82 -6.81 -11.46
CA ASP A 315 -22.05 -8.20 -11.10
C ASP A 315 -22.47 -8.35 -9.62
N ILE A 316 -21.94 -7.51 -8.72
CA ILE A 316 -22.43 -7.40 -7.34
C ILE A 316 -23.89 -6.93 -7.33
N SER A 317 -24.24 -5.90 -8.12
CA SER A 317 -25.61 -5.39 -8.22
C SER A 317 -26.60 -6.46 -8.66
N LYS A 318 -26.24 -7.30 -9.66
CA LYS A 318 -27.07 -8.42 -10.12
C LYS A 318 -27.28 -9.48 -9.04
N GLN A 319 -26.26 -9.76 -8.23
CA GLN A 319 -26.39 -10.71 -7.13
C GLN A 319 -27.28 -10.17 -6.00
N LEU A 320 -27.13 -8.88 -5.68
CA LEU A 320 -27.88 -8.23 -4.60
C LEU A 320 -29.36 -7.99 -4.95
N SER A 321 -29.70 -7.82 -6.24
CA SER A 321 -31.10 -7.67 -6.66
C SER A 321 -31.96 -8.89 -6.31
N GLY A 322 -31.35 -10.09 -6.25
CA GLY A 322 -32.02 -11.32 -5.78
C GLY A 322 -32.51 -11.25 -4.32
N PHE A 323 -32.03 -10.27 -3.56
CA PHE A 323 -32.41 -10.02 -2.17
C PHE A 323 -33.27 -8.76 -1.98
N ASN A 324 -33.78 -8.16 -3.07
CA ASN A 324 -34.44 -6.84 -3.08
C ASN A 324 -33.53 -5.69 -2.63
N ILE A 325 -32.23 -5.80 -2.92
CA ILE A 325 -31.26 -4.74 -2.65
C ILE A 325 -30.85 -4.12 -4.00
N GLU A 326 -31.12 -2.82 -4.16
CA GLU A 326 -30.67 -2.04 -5.30
C GLU A 326 -29.30 -1.43 -5.00
N VAL A 327 -28.40 -1.39 -5.99
CA VAL A 327 -27.11 -0.71 -5.90
C VAL A 327 -27.13 0.54 -6.76
N ARG A 328 -26.99 1.71 -6.13
CA ARG A 328 -26.73 2.98 -6.80
C ARG A 328 -25.23 3.26 -6.80
N LYS A 329 -24.64 3.32 -7.99
CA LYS A 329 -23.20 3.58 -8.20
C LYS A 329 -22.93 5.09 -8.27
N HIS A 330 -21.90 5.55 -7.58
CA HIS A 330 -21.41 6.94 -7.62
C HIS A 330 -19.95 6.94 -8.07
N GLN A 331 -19.66 7.53 -9.23
CA GLN A 331 -18.29 7.60 -9.74
C GLN A 331 -17.57 8.82 -9.14
N ASP A 332 -16.46 8.57 -8.47
CA ASP A 332 -15.59 9.56 -7.87
C ASP A 332 -14.40 9.89 -8.80
N LYS A 333 -13.83 11.08 -8.63
CA LYS A 333 -12.55 11.46 -9.26
C LYS A 333 -11.40 10.74 -8.55
N TYR A 334 -10.31 10.51 -9.28
CA TYR A 334 -9.08 9.96 -8.71
C TYR A 334 -8.60 10.77 -7.51
N GLY A 335 -8.31 10.09 -6.40
CA GLY A 335 -7.86 10.73 -5.17
C GLY A 335 -8.97 11.38 -4.35
N TYR A 336 -10.24 11.18 -4.70
CA TYR A 336 -11.38 11.65 -3.93
C TYR A 336 -11.90 10.56 -3.00
N TRP A 337 -11.72 10.74 -1.69
CA TRP A 337 -11.94 9.68 -0.69
C TRP A 337 -13.18 9.87 0.19
N LEU A 338 -13.74 11.09 0.21
CA LEU A 338 -14.89 11.44 1.03
C LEU A 338 -16.15 11.46 0.16
N SER A 339 -16.90 10.37 0.17
CA SER A 339 -18.14 10.28 -0.58
C SER A 339 -19.33 9.96 0.32
N GLU A 340 -20.46 10.60 0.02
CA GLU A 340 -21.73 10.44 0.71
C GLU A 340 -22.41 9.11 0.32
N SER A 341 -21.77 7.99 0.65
CA SER A 341 -22.19 6.64 0.30
C SER A 341 -22.21 5.71 1.50
N HIS A 342 -22.89 4.57 1.35
CA HIS A 342 -22.92 3.53 2.37
C HIS A 342 -21.61 2.74 2.36
N LEU A 343 -21.09 2.47 1.16
CA LEU A 343 -19.84 1.75 0.94
C LEU A 343 -19.00 2.45 -0.12
N ARG A 344 -17.68 2.27 -0.03
CA ARG A 344 -16.73 2.61 -1.09
C ARG A 344 -16.12 1.33 -1.64
N PHE A 345 -16.16 1.16 -2.96
CA PHE A 345 -15.35 0.19 -3.67
C PHE A 345 -13.97 0.80 -3.91
N GLU A 346 -12.94 0.18 -3.39
CA GLU A 346 -11.58 0.70 -3.46
C GLU A 346 -10.55 -0.41 -3.67
N ILE A 347 -9.39 0.00 -4.18
CA ILE A 347 -8.23 -0.85 -4.33
C ILE A 347 -7.19 -0.37 -3.33
N ARG A 348 -6.78 -1.25 -2.41
CA ARG A 348 -5.75 -0.99 -1.41
C ARG A 348 -4.52 -1.82 -1.69
N LYS A 349 -3.34 -1.23 -1.55
CA LYS A 349 -2.12 -2.02 -1.40
C LYS A 349 -2.13 -2.71 -0.05
N ILE A 350 -1.84 -4.01 -0.04
CA ILE A 350 -1.80 -4.80 1.19
C ILE A 350 -0.35 -5.08 1.60
N PRO A 351 0.00 -4.90 2.89
CA PRO A 351 1.35 -5.20 3.36
C PRO A 351 1.66 -6.68 3.16
N GLN A 352 2.87 -7.04 2.73
CA GLN A 352 3.16 -8.45 2.42
C GLN A 352 3.26 -9.33 3.68
N ARG A 353 3.82 -8.80 4.78
CA ARG A 353 4.16 -9.62 5.96
C ARG A 353 3.04 -9.77 7.00
N ASN A 354 2.30 -8.72 7.27
CA ASN A 354 1.38 -8.68 8.41
C ASN A 354 0.20 -7.70 8.17
N PRO A 355 -1.04 -8.09 8.51
CA PRO A 355 -2.25 -7.29 8.28
C PRO A 355 -2.40 -6.04 9.17
N VAL A 356 -1.50 -5.77 10.11
CA VAL A 356 -1.72 -4.72 11.13
C VAL A 356 -2.09 -3.35 10.56
N GLN A 357 -1.51 -2.95 9.42
CA GLN A 357 -1.80 -1.65 8.81
C GLN A 357 -3.25 -1.58 8.29
N ILE A 358 -3.71 -2.66 7.64
CA ILE A 358 -5.07 -2.76 7.11
C ILE A 358 -6.08 -2.87 8.25
N ILE A 359 -5.81 -3.75 9.20
CA ILE A 359 -6.67 -3.95 10.37
C ILE A 359 -6.79 -2.64 11.16
N ARG A 360 -5.69 -1.92 11.37
CA ARG A 360 -5.74 -0.60 12.03
C ARG A 360 -6.60 0.39 11.25
N SER A 361 -6.51 0.40 9.92
CA SER A 361 -7.36 1.24 9.06
C SER A 361 -8.84 0.90 9.24
N ASP A 362 -9.19 -0.38 9.12
CA ASP A 362 -10.58 -0.87 9.23
C ASP A 362 -11.16 -0.63 10.63
N LEU A 363 -10.37 -0.86 11.68
CA LEU A 363 -10.73 -0.58 13.07
C LEU A 363 -10.99 0.90 13.33
N SER A 364 -10.31 1.78 12.60
CA SER A 364 -10.47 3.22 12.78
C SER A 364 -11.82 3.77 12.26
N ASN A 365 -12.55 2.96 11.49
CA ASN A 365 -13.90 3.27 11.04
C ASN A 365 -14.99 2.83 12.04
N ILE A 366 -14.61 2.16 13.14
CA ILE A 366 -15.56 1.73 14.17
C ILE A 366 -15.90 2.92 15.07
N SER A 367 -17.18 3.28 15.12
CA SER A 367 -17.68 4.27 16.08
C SER A 367 -17.38 3.87 17.52
N THR A 368 -16.97 4.83 18.35
CA THR A 368 -16.77 4.63 19.79
C THR A 368 -18.05 4.25 20.52
N SER A 369 -19.23 4.55 19.96
CA SER A 369 -20.53 4.13 20.48
C SER A 369 -20.90 2.69 20.12
N HIS A 370 -20.10 1.99 19.30
CA HIS A 370 -20.37 0.62 18.90
C HIS A 370 -20.28 -0.33 20.10
N ALA A 371 -21.26 -1.21 20.28
CA ALA A 371 -21.39 -2.09 21.45
C ALA A 371 -20.20 -3.03 21.70
N LYS A 372 -19.36 -3.26 20.68
CA LYS A 372 -18.15 -4.11 20.76
C LYS A 372 -16.84 -3.33 20.76
N PHE A 373 -16.87 -2.00 20.72
CA PHE A 373 -15.67 -1.15 20.60
C PHE A 373 -14.62 -1.50 21.66
N GLU A 374 -15.00 -1.51 22.94
CA GLU A 374 -14.07 -1.83 24.04
C GLU A 374 -13.49 -3.26 23.96
N LYS A 375 -14.30 -4.23 23.51
CA LYS A 375 -13.83 -5.61 23.32
C LYS A 375 -12.77 -5.68 22.23
N ILE A 376 -13.03 -5.03 21.09
CA ILE A 376 -12.12 -5.00 19.95
C ILE A 376 -10.84 -4.24 20.30
N LYS A 377 -10.95 -3.11 20.99
CA LYS A 377 -9.82 -2.33 21.51
C LYS A 377 -8.93 -3.17 22.42
N LYS A 378 -9.52 -3.94 23.35
CA LYS A 378 -8.77 -4.86 24.22
C LYS A 378 -8.03 -5.93 23.42
N LEU A 379 -8.68 -6.57 22.45
CA LEU A 379 -8.03 -7.55 21.57
C LEU A 379 -6.88 -6.93 20.78
N TYR A 380 -7.12 -5.75 20.21
CA TYR A 380 -6.11 -5.02 19.45
C TYR A 380 -4.89 -4.66 20.32
N SER A 381 -5.10 -4.23 21.57
CA SER A 381 -3.99 -3.93 22.49
C SER A 381 -3.12 -5.15 22.81
N MET A 382 -3.65 -6.37 22.74
CA MET A 382 -2.87 -7.59 23.00
C MET A 382 -1.79 -7.83 21.95
N LEU A 383 -1.93 -7.27 20.74
CA LEU A 383 -0.91 -7.35 19.69
C LEU A 383 0.41 -6.66 20.09
N PHE A 384 0.34 -5.73 21.04
CA PHE A 384 1.43 -4.89 21.52
C PHE A 384 2.01 -5.36 22.86
N THR A 385 1.59 -6.54 23.33
CA THR A 385 2.16 -7.16 24.54
C THR A 385 3.27 -8.12 24.13
N GLU A 386 4.52 -7.82 24.51
CA GLU A 386 5.70 -8.62 24.13
C GLU A 386 5.54 -10.11 24.46
N ALA A 387 5.05 -10.44 25.67
CA ALA A 387 4.79 -11.81 26.11
C ALA A 387 3.76 -12.59 25.26
N LEU A 388 2.96 -11.89 24.45
CA LEU A 388 1.94 -12.48 23.57
C LEU A 388 2.36 -12.49 22.09
N SER A 389 3.61 -12.15 21.76
CA SER A 389 4.07 -12.06 20.36
C SER A 389 3.85 -13.35 19.58
N SER A 390 4.02 -14.53 20.20
CA SER A 390 3.75 -15.83 19.57
C SER A 390 2.27 -16.11 19.32
N GLN A 391 1.36 -15.40 20.01
CA GLN A 391 -0.10 -15.54 19.87
C GLN A 391 -0.70 -14.54 18.87
N GLN A 392 0.12 -13.65 18.28
CA GLN A 392 -0.36 -12.65 17.33
C GLN A 392 -1.21 -13.22 16.18
N PRO A 393 -0.84 -14.35 15.54
CA PRO A 393 -1.69 -14.95 14.50
C PRO A 393 -3.13 -15.22 14.97
N GLU A 394 -3.28 -15.73 16.18
CA GLU A 394 -4.59 -16.05 16.76
C GLU A 394 -5.37 -14.79 17.11
N ILE A 395 -4.70 -13.80 17.68
CA ILE A 395 -5.32 -12.48 17.98
C ILE A 395 -5.81 -11.83 16.68
N PHE A 396 -5.02 -11.88 15.61
CA PHE A 396 -5.42 -11.37 14.30
C PHE A 396 -6.62 -12.12 13.71
N LYS A 397 -6.67 -13.47 13.83
CA LYS A 397 -7.83 -14.27 13.40
C LYS A 397 -9.12 -13.84 14.10
N VAL A 398 -9.05 -13.57 15.40
CA VAL A 398 -10.20 -13.10 16.17
C VAL A 398 -10.61 -11.69 15.73
N ILE A 399 -9.67 -10.76 15.52
CA ILE A 399 -9.98 -9.40 15.07
C ILE A 399 -10.60 -9.41 13.66
N ASP A 400 -10.01 -10.15 12.72
CA ASP A 400 -10.52 -10.33 11.35
C ASP A 400 -11.96 -10.88 11.35
N PHE A 401 -12.25 -11.85 12.21
CA PHE A 401 -13.61 -12.35 12.39
C PHE A 401 -14.59 -11.23 12.78
N TYR A 402 -14.26 -10.40 13.77
CA TYR A 402 -15.12 -9.28 14.16
C TYR A 402 -15.34 -8.27 13.04
N LEU A 403 -14.27 -7.91 12.32
CA LEU A 403 -14.36 -6.98 11.20
C LEU A 403 -15.34 -7.48 10.13
N ARG A 404 -15.28 -8.77 9.80
CA ARG A 404 -16.18 -9.39 8.82
C ARG A 404 -17.60 -9.57 9.32
N ASP A 405 -17.78 -10.05 10.56
CA ASP A 405 -19.10 -10.25 11.19
C ASP A 405 -19.91 -8.96 11.24
N HIS A 406 -19.22 -7.82 11.41
CA HIS A 406 -19.84 -6.49 11.43
C HIS A 406 -19.85 -5.76 10.08
N CYS A 407 -19.44 -6.43 8.98
CA CYS A 407 -19.41 -5.84 7.64
C CYS A 407 -18.51 -4.58 7.55
N LEU A 408 -17.50 -4.47 8.42
CA LEU A 408 -16.56 -3.35 8.48
C LEU A 408 -15.41 -3.50 7.49
N SER A 409 -15.20 -4.71 7.00
CA SER A 409 -14.22 -5.03 5.98
C SER A 409 -14.75 -6.16 5.11
N LEU A 410 -14.95 -5.89 3.82
CA LEU A 410 -15.37 -6.89 2.85
C LEU A 410 -14.32 -7.01 1.74
N PRO A 411 -13.24 -7.77 1.98
CA PRO A 411 -12.31 -8.11 0.91
C PRO A 411 -13.06 -8.88 -0.17
N LEU A 412 -12.73 -8.61 -1.43
CA LEU A 412 -13.36 -9.24 -2.58
C LEU A 412 -12.34 -10.06 -3.37
N PHE A 413 -11.29 -9.40 -3.89
CA PHE A 413 -10.33 -10.01 -4.80
C PHE A 413 -8.93 -9.49 -4.60
N ILE A 414 -7.92 -10.37 -4.73
CA ILE A 414 -6.57 -9.90 -5.07
C ILE A 414 -6.60 -9.47 -6.53
N PHE A 415 -6.28 -8.21 -6.79
CA PHE A 415 -6.11 -7.66 -8.12
C PHE A 415 -4.69 -7.98 -8.61
N PRO A 416 -4.54 -8.75 -9.70
CA PRO A 416 -3.23 -9.09 -10.22
C PRO A 416 -2.67 -7.90 -10.98
N THR A 417 -1.41 -7.61 -10.70
CA THR A 417 -0.65 -6.54 -11.37
C THR A 417 0.45 -7.17 -12.22
N GLY A 418 0.81 -6.52 -13.31
CA GLY A 418 1.90 -7.00 -14.17
C GLY A 418 2.18 -6.04 -15.31
N PHE A 419 3.37 -6.08 -15.88
CA PHE A 419 3.79 -5.13 -16.90
C PHE A 419 4.73 -5.77 -17.90
N PHE A 420 4.77 -5.20 -19.11
CA PHE A 420 5.84 -5.47 -20.05
C PHE A 420 7.09 -4.70 -19.65
N CYS A 421 8.24 -5.38 -19.65
CA CYS A 421 9.52 -4.84 -19.24
C CYS A 421 10.59 -5.18 -20.27
N HIS A 422 11.41 -4.20 -20.62
CA HIS A 422 12.53 -4.42 -21.52
C HIS A 422 13.54 -5.39 -20.89
N SER A 423 14.04 -6.35 -21.69
CA SER A 423 14.84 -7.48 -21.19
C SER A 423 16.15 -7.09 -20.49
N SER A 424 16.66 -5.89 -20.75
CA SER A 424 17.86 -5.35 -20.11
C SER A 424 17.64 -4.82 -18.68
N ILE A 425 16.40 -4.68 -18.22
CA ILE A 425 16.08 -4.08 -16.92
C ILE A 425 15.93 -5.18 -15.87
N LEU A 426 16.46 -4.93 -14.67
CA LEU A 426 16.23 -5.78 -13.51
C LEU A 426 14.93 -5.38 -12.80
N GLU A 427 13.86 -6.10 -13.08
CA GLU A 427 12.47 -5.74 -12.78
C GLU A 427 12.18 -5.51 -11.29
N ASN A 428 12.77 -6.30 -10.39
CA ASN A 428 12.56 -6.17 -8.95
C ASN A 428 13.16 -4.87 -8.37
N THR A 429 14.02 -4.19 -9.11
CA THR A 429 14.58 -2.89 -8.71
C THR A 429 13.72 -1.71 -9.17
N LEU A 430 12.74 -1.91 -10.05
CA LEU A 430 12.02 -0.82 -10.72
C LEU A 430 11.20 0.06 -9.78
N TYR A 431 10.58 -0.52 -8.76
CA TYR A 431 9.73 0.20 -7.79
C TYR A 431 10.19 0.02 -6.33
N ALA A 432 11.37 -0.56 -6.12
CA ALA A 432 11.93 -0.77 -4.78
C ALA A 432 12.45 0.56 -4.19
N PRO A 433 11.98 0.99 -3.01
CA PRO A 433 12.51 2.16 -2.32
C PRO A 433 14.00 2.04 -2.01
N GLY A 434 14.74 3.14 -2.13
CA GLY A 434 16.18 3.19 -1.85
C GLY A 434 17.03 2.25 -2.71
N ARG A 435 16.57 1.90 -3.92
CA ARG A 435 17.35 1.13 -4.91
C ARG A 435 17.41 1.83 -6.26
N LYS A 436 18.59 1.88 -6.88
CA LYS A 436 18.74 2.30 -8.28
C LYS A 436 18.00 1.32 -9.20
N VAL A 437 17.56 1.79 -10.37
CA VAL A 437 17.02 0.88 -11.39
C VAL A 437 18.20 0.25 -12.12
N LEU A 438 18.43 -1.03 -11.84
CA LEU A 438 19.60 -1.75 -12.31
C LEU A 438 19.39 -2.32 -13.71
N ILE A 439 20.48 -2.40 -14.46
CA ILE A 439 20.54 -3.00 -15.79
C ILE A 439 21.13 -4.41 -15.62
N LYS A 440 20.51 -5.42 -16.25
CA LYS A 440 20.96 -6.82 -16.25
C LYS A 440 22.23 -7.02 -17.08
N GLU A 441 23.22 -6.11 -17.05
CA GLU A 441 24.50 -6.34 -17.73
C GLU A 441 24.94 -7.78 -17.53
N ALA A 442 25.23 -8.45 -18.64
CA ALA A 442 25.23 -9.90 -18.75
C ALA A 442 25.86 -10.54 -17.51
N VAL A 443 25.00 -11.01 -16.59
CA VAL A 443 25.36 -12.05 -15.61
C VAL A 443 25.43 -13.35 -16.41
N SER A 444 26.28 -13.35 -17.44
CA SER A 444 26.75 -14.52 -18.14
C SER A 444 28.00 -14.95 -17.39
N GLU A 445 27.85 -16.03 -16.65
CA GLU A 445 28.88 -17.00 -16.28
C GLU A 445 30.13 -16.41 -15.58
N ASN A 446 30.11 -16.46 -14.25
CA ASN A 446 31.26 -16.96 -13.48
C ASN A 446 30.77 -18.01 -12.50
#